data_AF-A0A7S3BVC7-F1
#
_entry.id   AF-A0A7S3BVC7-F1
#
_cell.length_a   1.000
_cell.length_b   1.000
_cell.length_c   1.000
_cell.angle_alpha   90.00
_cell.angle_beta   90.00
_cell.angle_gamma   90.00
#
_symmetry.space_group_name_H-M   'P 1'
#
loop_
_entity.id
_entity.type
_entity.pdbx_description
1 polymer ?
#
loop_
_entity_poly.entity_id
_entity_poly.type
_entity_poly.pdbx_seq_one_letter_code
_entity_poly.pdbx_strand_id
1 'polypeptide(L)'
;MAEPSWVYMSAAKQIHVSCHRQNAAFYECKQRDANPAACLEAGKQVTSCVNRVLDKIKAHAPKEFDAYCKCMDYYSNRTIRCRTEQAAFEEACPIEIAGIAEK
;
A
#
# COMPACT_ATOMS: atom_id res chain seq x y z
N MET A 1 9.87 -1.33 -11.07
CA MET A 1 9.03 -0.60 -12.05
C MET A 1 8.01 0.18 -11.23
N ALA A 2 7.70 1.42 -11.57
CA ALA A 2 6.66 2.16 -10.85
C ALA A 2 5.28 1.58 -11.20
N GLU A 3 4.47 1.25 -10.20
CA GLU A 3 3.11 0.78 -10.40
C GLU A 3 2.18 1.99 -10.67
N PRO A 4 1.07 1.81 -11.40
CA PRO A 4 0.13 2.90 -11.65
C PRO A 4 -0.67 3.27 -10.38
N SER A 5 -1.30 4.45 -10.39
CA SER A 5 -1.95 5.02 -9.20
C SER A 5 -3.03 4.10 -8.60
N TRP A 6 -3.85 3.45 -9.43
CA TRP A 6 -4.93 2.57 -8.97
C TRP A 6 -4.43 1.34 -8.21
N VAL A 7 -3.22 0.85 -8.50
CA VAL A 7 -2.60 -0.24 -7.72
C VAL A 7 -2.31 0.23 -6.31
N TYR A 8 -1.68 1.40 -6.15
CA TYR A 8 -1.38 1.96 -4.84
C TYR A 8 -2.66 2.34 -4.07
N MET A 9 -3.66 2.90 -4.76
CA MET A 9 -4.93 3.28 -4.14
C MET A 9 -5.72 2.06 -3.68
N SER A 10 -5.71 0.96 -4.44
CA SER A 10 -6.35 -0.30 -4.06
C SER A 10 -5.67 -0.96 -2.86
N ALA A 11 -4.34 -0.82 -2.73
CA ALA A 11 -3.56 -1.37 -1.62
C ALA A 11 -3.39 -0.39 -0.44
N ALA A 12 -4.00 0.80 -0.48
CA ALA A 12 -3.69 1.89 0.44
C ALA A 12 -3.90 1.51 1.93
N LYS A 13 -4.95 0.74 2.23
CA LYS A 13 -5.25 0.28 3.59
C LYS A 13 -4.17 -0.67 4.12
N GLN A 14 -3.77 -1.65 3.31
CA GLN A 14 -2.73 -2.62 3.62
C GLN A 14 -1.38 -1.92 3.79
N ILE A 15 -1.03 -1.00 2.89
CA ILE A 15 0.20 -0.20 2.96
C ILE A 15 0.22 0.65 4.22
N HIS A 16 -0.87 1.34 4.54
CA HIS A 16 -0.96 2.21 5.70
C HIS A 16 -0.65 1.48 7.00
N VAL A 17 -1.28 0.32 7.22
CA VAL A 17 -1.06 -0.46 8.45
C VAL A 17 0.31 -1.12 8.44
N SER A 18 0.67 -1.81 7.35
CA SER A 18 1.90 -2.62 7.29
C SER A 18 3.19 -1.78 7.31
N CYS A 19 3.14 -0.56 6.77
CA CYS A 19 4.31 0.32 6.65
C CYS A 19 4.26 1.52 7.62
N HIS A 20 3.41 1.46 8.66
CA HIS A 20 3.25 2.55 9.63
C HIS A 20 4.58 2.97 10.25
N ARG A 21 5.42 2.01 10.68
CA ARG A 21 6.71 2.29 11.34
C ARG A 21 7.68 3.05 10.43
N GLN A 22 7.85 2.59 9.19
CA GLN A 22 8.75 3.20 8.22
C GLN A 22 8.23 4.59 7.80
N ASN A 23 6.92 4.73 7.62
CA ASN A 23 6.29 6.02 7.32
C ASN A 23 6.50 7.02 8.46
N ALA A 24 6.27 6.61 9.71
CA ALA A 24 6.48 7.47 10.88
C ALA A 24 7.93 7.95 10.96
N ALA A 25 8.92 7.05 10.81
CA ALA A 25 10.34 7.42 10.80
C ALA A 25 10.69 8.41 9.68
N PHE A 26 10.11 8.23 8.49
CA PHE A 26 10.31 9.16 7.37
C PHE A 26 9.71 10.54 7.67
N TYR A 27 8.50 10.61 8.22
CA TYR A 27 7.87 11.88 8.62
C TYR A 27 8.65 12.57 9.73
N GLU A 28 9.11 11.86 10.75
CA GLU A 28 9.95 12.42 11.82
C GLU A 28 11.25 13.01 11.27
N CYS A 29 11.90 12.31 10.32
CA CYS A 29 13.09 12.84 9.66
C CYS A 29 12.79 14.18 8.95
N LYS A 30 11.68 14.24 8.18
CA LYS A 30 11.27 15.46 7.46
C LYS A 30 10.90 16.63 8.36
N GLN A 31 10.39 16.35 9.57
CA GLN A 31 10.11 17.38 10.55
C GLN A 31 11.39 17.97 11.16
N ARG A 32 12.47 17.18 11.25
CA ARG A 32 13.77 17.63 11.78
C ARG A 32 14.61 18.35 10.74
N ASP A 33 14.54 17.91 9.47
CA ASP A 33 15.33 18.46 8.38
C ASP A 33 14.51 18.55 7.09
N ALA A 34 14.39 19.78 6.56
CA ALA A 34 13.68 20.06 5.32
C ALA A 34 14.47 19.60 4.07
N ASN A 35 15.78 19.37 4.18
CA ASN A 35 16.61 18.92 3.07
C ASN A 35 16.15 17.53 2.59
N PRO A 36 15.73 17.39 1.32
CA PRO A 36 15.29 16.09 0.80
C PRO A 36 16.35 14.99 0.88
N ALA A 37 17.63 15.34 0.75
CA ALA A 37 18.74 14.38 0.77
C ALA A 37 18.96 13.74 2.15
N ALA A 38 18.63 14.44 3.24
CA ALA A 38 18.85 13.97 4.61
C ALA A 38 18.00 12.74 4.96
N CYS A 39 16.84 12.59 4.32
CA CYS A 39 15.88 11.51 4.61
C CYS A 39 15.81 10.43 3.51
N LEU A 40 16.80 10.35 2.62
CA LEU A 40 16.79 9.38 1.51
C LEU A 40 16.73 7.94 2.00
N GLU A 41 17.44 7.61 3.08
CA GLU A 41 17.47 6.24 3.59
C GLU A 41 16.11 5.83 4.19
N ALA A 42 15.48 6.70 4.98
CA ALA A 42 14.13 6.47 5.48
C ALA A 42 13.11 6.34 4.32
N GLY A 43 13.26 7.15 3.25
CA GLY A 43 12.42 7.04 2.06
C GLY A 43 12.59 5.71 1.30
N LYS A 44 13.81 5.17 1.23
CA LYS A 44 14.06 3.83 0.68
C LYS A 44 13.40 2.75 1.53
N GLN A 45 13.43 2.87 2.86
CA GLN A 45 12.78 1.91 3.75
C GLN A 45 11.26 1.89 3.56
N VAL A 46 10.63 3.07 3.40
CA VAL A 46 9.20 3.17 3.04
C VAL A 46 8.93 2.46 1.71
N THR A 47 9.69 2.79 0.67
CA THR A 47 9.51 2.21 -0.68
C THR A 47 9.70 0.69 -0.66
N SER A 48 10.70 0.21 0.07
CA SER A 48 10.99 -1.21 0.26
C SER A 48 9.82 -1.93 0.97
N CYS A 49 9.24 -1.30 2.01
CA CYS A 49 8.07 -1.83 2.68
C CYS A 49 6.86 -1.93 1.74
N VAL A 50 6.56 -0.86 0.99
CA VAL A 50 5.44 -0.82 0.04
C VAL A 50 5.56 -1.94 -1.01
N ASN A 51 6.75 -2.13 -1.58
CA ASN A 51 6.98 -3.20 -2.57
C ASN A 51 6.71 -4.59 -1.97
N ARG A 52 7.20 -4.86 -0.75
CA ARG A 52 6.91 -6.13 -0.06
C ARG A 52 5.41 -6.36 0.17
N VAL A 53 4.66 -5.31 0.51
CA VAL A 53 3.21 -5.40 0.69
C VAL A 53 2.53 -5.76 -0.64
N LEU A 54 2.91 -5.09 -1.73
CA LEU A 54 2.36 -5.38 -3.06
C LEU A 54 2.69 -6.80 -3.53
N ASP A 55 3.91 -7.28 -3.30
CA ASP A 55 4.31 -8.65 -3.63
C ASP A 55 3.44 -9.68 -2.88
N LYS A 56 3.20 -9.45 -1.58
CA LYS A 56 2.33 -10.32 -0.76
C LYS A 56 0.88 -10.31 -1.24
N ILE A 57 0.33 -9.13 -1.56
CA ILE A 57 -1.03 -9.01 -2.09
C ILE A 57 -1.16 -9.78 -3.41
N LYS A 58 -0.23 -9.57 -4.35
CA LYS A 58 -0.21 -10.24 -5.65
C LYS A 58 -0.03 -11.76 -5.52
N ALA A 59 0.65 -12.24 -4.49
CA ALA A 59 0.81 -13.67 -4.22
C ALA A 59 -0.43 -14.30 -3.56
N HIS A 60 -1.14 -13.57 -2.71
CA HIS A 60 -2.21 -14.13 -1.88
C HIS A 60 -3.61 -13.99 -2.49
N ALA A 61 -3.96 -12.79 -2.98
CA ALA A 61 -5.29 -12.48 -3.52
C ALA A 61 -5.19 -11.83 -4.92
N PRO A 62 -4.51 -12.48 -5.89
CA PRO A 62 -4.28 -11.88 -7.21
C PRO A 62 -5.57 -11.54 -7.96
N LYS A 63 -6.62 -12.37 -7.83
CA LYS A 63 -7.86 -12.23 -8.59
C LYS A 63 -8.71 -11.08 -8.07
N GLU A 64 -8.91 -11.04 -6.76
CA GLU A 64 -9.72 -10.04 -6.08
C GLU A 64 -9.03 -8.68 -6.13
N PHE A 65 -7.71 -8.65 -5.96
CA PHE A 65 -6.94 -7.43 -6.09
C PHE A 65 -6.96 -6.87 -7.52
N ASP A 66 -6.82 -7.71 -8.55
CA ASP A 66 -6.93 -7.29 -9.96
C ASP A 66 -8.33 -6.76 -10.29
N ALA A 67 -9.39 -7.43 -9.81
CA ALA A 67 -10.77 -6.95 -9.97
C ALA A 67 -10.97 -5.57 -9.32
N TYR A 68 -10.45 -5.38 -8.11
CA TYR A 68 -10.54 -4.09 -7.42
C TYR A 68 -9.73 -3.00 -8.13
N CYS A 69 -8.51 -3.33 -8.58
CA CYS A 69 -7.66 -2.42 -9.36
C CYS A 69 -8.34 -1.97 -10.65
N LYS A 70 -8.99 -2.88 -11.38
CA LYS A 70 -9.75 -2.58 -12.61
C LYS A 70 -10.92 -1.65 -12.34
N CYS A 71 -11.67 -1.88 -11.26
CA CYS A 71 -12.75 -0.97 -10.86
C CYS A 71 -12.20 0.42 -10.52
N MET A 72 -11.11 0.47 -9.76
CA MET A 72 -10.47 1.72 -9.36
C MET A 72 -9.93 2.50 -10.55
N ASP A 73 -9.32 1.82 -11.53
CA ASP A 73 -8.91 2.45 -12.79
C ASP A 73 -10.12 3.04 -13.55
N TYR A 74 -11.16 2.23 -13.76
CA TYR A 74 -12.37 2.66 -14.49
C TYR A 74 -13.08 3.86 -13.85
N TYR A 75 -13.17 3.91 -12.52
CA TYR A 75 -13.82 5.00 -11.80
C TYR A 75 -12.85 6.08 -11.30
N SER A 76 -11.63 6.15 -11.83
CA SER A 76 -10.63 7.18 -11.50
C SER A 76 -10.37 7.28 -9.98
N ASN A 77 -10.10 6.14 -9.36
CA ASN A 77 -9.85 5.94 -7.93
C ASN A 77 -11.01 6.31 -6.99
N ARG A 78 -12.26 6.36 -7.49
CA ARG A 78 -13.44 6.58 -6.64
C ARG A 78 -13.89 5.31 -5.94
N THR A 79 -13.36 5.07 -4.74
CA THR A 79 -13.67 3.91 -3.88
C THR A 79 -15.16 3.70 -3.63
N ILE A 80 -15.97 4.76 -3.58
CA ILE A 80 -17.43 4.67 -3.40
C ILE A 80 -18.13 3.88 -4.52
N ARG A 81 -17.53 3.81 -5.71
CA ARG A 81 -18.05 3.05 -6.85
C ARG A 81 -17.57 1.59 -6.89
N CYS A 82 -16.64 1.23 -6.00
CA CYS A 82 -15.93 -0.06 -6.02
C CYS A 82 -16.00 -0.79 -4.67
N ARG A 83 -17.05 -0.53 -3.87
CA ARG A 83 -17.15 -1.10 -2.51
C ARG A 83 -17.35 -2.62 -2.51
N THR A 84 -17.96 -3.16 -3.56
CA THR A 84 -18.16 -4.60 -3.72
C THR A 84 -16.83 -5.31 -3.94
N GLU A 85 -16.03 -4.83 -4.88
CA GLU A 85 -14.70 -5.36 -5.18
C GLU A 85 -13.74 -5.12 -4.01
N GLN A 86 -13.84 -3.97 -3.34
CA GLN A 86 -13.09 -3.70 -2.12
C GLN A 86 -13.41 -4.73 -1.03
N ALA A 87 -14.68 -5.03 -0.77
CA ALA A 87 -15.06 -5.99 0.25
C ALA A 87 -14.54 -7.40 -0.08
N ALA A 88 -14.66 -7.84 -1.33
CA ALA A 88 -14.12 -9.11 -1.78
C ALA A 88 -12.59 -9.19 -1.61
N PHE A 89 -11.88 -8.11 -1.96
CA PHE A 89 -10.43 -8.03 -1.76
C PHE A 89 -10.05 -8.04 -0.28
N GLU A 90 -10.75 -7.29 0.57
CA GLU A 90 -10.44 -7.23 2.01
C GLU A 90 -10.75 -8.55 2.73
N GLU A 91 -11.76 -9.29 2.27
CA GLU A 91 -12.07 -10.65 2.75
C GLU A 91 -10.98 -11.65 2.34
N ALA A 92 -10.55 -11.60 1.07
CA ALA A 92 -9.52 -12.48 0.54
C ALA A 92 -8.09 -12.14 1.01
N CYS A 93 -7.82 -10.87 1.37
CA CYS A 93 -6.52 -10.42 1.83
C CYS A 93 -6.63 -9.55 3.10
N PRO A 94 -6.88 -10.18 4.27
CA PRO A 94 -6.81 -9.51 5.56
C PRO A 94 -5.45 -8.83 5.79
N ILE A 95 -5.45 -7.76 6.57
CA ILE A 95 -4.27 -6.92 6.82
C ILE A 95 -3.12 -7.71 7.45
N GLU A 96 -3.44 -8.71 8.29
CA GLU A 96 -2.46 -9.59 8.93
C GLU A 96 -1.55 -10.29 7.89
N ILE A 97 -2.13 -10.70 6.76
CA ILE A 97 -1.43 -11.35 5.65
C ILE A 97 -0.54 -10.35 4.90
N ALA A 98 -1.01 -9.10 4.76
CA ALA A 98 -0.23 -8.03 4.16
C ALA A 98 0.90 -7.52 5.05
N GLY A 99 0.80 -7.61 6.38
CA GLY A 99 1.84 -7.07 7.25
C GLY A 99 1.67 -7.09 8.77
N ILE A 100 1.14 -8.16 9.38
CA ILE A 100 1.33 -8.39 10.83
C ILE A 100 2.04 -9.73 11.04
N ALA A 101 3.33 -9.73 10.73
CA ALA A 101 4.28 -10.71 11.22
C ALA A 101 5.56 -9.99 11.63
N GLU A 102 5.43 -8.98 12.48
CA GLU A 102 6.52 -8.61 13.38
C GLU A 102 6.04 -8.99 14.78
N LYS A 103 6.69 -10.03 15.34
CA LYS A 103 6.74 -10.22 16.79
C LYS A 103 7.22 -8.96 17.49
#